data_AF-A0A2G2BAR6-F1
#
_entry.id   AF-A0A2G2BAR6-F1
#
_cell.length_a   1.000
_cell.length_b   1.000
_cell.length_c   1.000
_cell.angle_alpha   90.00
_cell.angle_beta   90.00
_cell.angle_gamma   90.00
#
_symmetry.space_group_name_H-M   'P 1'
#
loop_
_entity.id
_entity.type
_entity.pdbx_description
1 polymer ?
#
loop_
_entity_poly.entity_id
_entity_poly.type
_entity_poly.pdbx_seq_one_letter_code
_entity_poly.pdbx_strand_id
1 'polypeptide(L)' 'MRFAVFLIAIFAAQSAAADPGHLIGVAGHDHWLAAGAIGVAIAAGIWGALKGKREGYEAEPELDPEEAQEA' A
#
# COMPACT_ATOMS: atom_id res chain seq x y z
N MET A 1 5.04 -28.85 40.24
CA MET A 1 4.13 -29.35 39.17
C MET A 1 2.73 -28.75 39.25
N ARG A 2 2.05 -28.75 40.41
CA ARG A 2 0.72 -28.10 40.60
C ARG A 2 0.61 -26.66 40.07
N PHE A 3 1.59 -25.81 40.38
CA PHE A 3 1.60 -24.42 39.93
C PHE A 3 1.84 -24.27 38.43
N ALA A 4 2.63 -25.16 37.83
CA ALA A 4 2.86 -25.16 36.39
C ALA A 4 1.60 -25.57 35.62
N VAL A 5 0.89 -26.60 36.10
CA VAL A 5 -0.41 -27.02 35.54
C VAL A 5 -1.45 -25.92 35.66
N PHE A 6 -1.47 -25.21 36.80
CA PHE A 6 -2.39 -24.09 37.02
C PHE A 6 -2.10 -22.91 36.08
N LEU A 7 -0.83 -22.56 35.90
CA LEU A 7 -0.43 -21.51 34.95
C LEU A 7 -0.79 -21.90 33.51
N ILE A 8 -0.49 -23.14 33.09
CA ILE A 8 -0.84 -23.63 31.76
C ILE A 8 -2.36 -23.59 31.52
N ALA A 9 -3.17 -23.96 32.53
CA ALA A 9 -4.63 -23.90 32.44
C ALA A 9 -5.16 -22.47 32.29
N ILE A 10 -4.54 -21.48 32.96
CA ILE A 10 -4.90 -20.06 32.81
C ILE A 10 -4.58 -19.56 31.39
N PHE A 11 -3.38 -19.87 30.87
CA PHE A 11 -3.00 -19.45 29.52
C PHE A 11 -3.82 -20.17 28.44
N ALA A 12 -4.18 -21.44 28.63
CA ALA A 12 -5.05 -22.18 27.72
C ALA A 12 -6.50 -21.64 27.70
N ALA A 13 -6.98 -21.08 28.82
CA ALA A 13 -8.31 -20.47 28.91
C ALA A 13 -8.42 -19.11 28.19
N GLN A 14 -7.30 -18.46 27.88
CA GLN A 14 -7.28 -17.17 27.15
C GLN A 14 -7.70 -17.32 25.68
N SER A 15 -7.63 -18.51 25.10
CA SER A 15 -8.04 -18.77 23.71
C SER A 15 -9.55 -18.61 23.46
N ALA A 16 -10.36 -18.52 24.51
CA ALA A 16 -11.82 -18.41 24.42
C ALA A 16 -12.36 -16.97 24.56
N ALA A 17 -11.48 -15.96 24.71
CA ALA A 17 -11.87 -14.57 24.99
C ALA A 17 -11.40 -13.56 23.92
N ALA A 18 -11.07 -14.02 22.71
CA ALA A 18 -10.90 -13.13 21.55
C ALA A 18 -12.15 -13.27 20.67
N ASP A 19 -13.23 -12.60 21.05
CA ASP A 19 -14.32 -12.36 20.11
C ASP A 19 -13.71 -11.61 18.91
N PRO A 20 -13.84 -12.12 17.67
CA PRO A 20 -13.27 -11.48 16.49
C PRO A 20 -13.72 -10.01 16.36
N GLY A 21 -14.85 -9.63 16.97
CA GLY A 21 -15.43 -8.29 16.91
C GLY A 21 -14.53 -7.15 17.38
N HIS A 22 -13.52 -7.39 18.23
CA HIS A 22 -12.60 -6.31 18.67
C HIS A 22 -11.28 -6.23 17.90
N LEU A 23 -10.85 -7.31 17.23
CA LEU A 23 -9.63 -7.31 16.39
C LEU A 23 -9.93 -6.89 14.94
N ILE A 24 -11.18 -7.09 14.49
CA ILE A 24 -11.64 -6.67 13.16
C ILE A 24 -11.71 -5.13 13.05
N GLY A 25 -11.86 -4.41 14.17
CA GLY A 25 -11.93 -2.94 14.18
C GLY A 25 -10.63 -2.23 13.81
N VAL A 26 -9.46 -2.90 13.87
CA VAL A 26 -8.16 -2.24 13.67
C VAL A 26 -7.33 -2.84 12.52
N ALA A 27 -7.56 -4.08 12.12
CA ALA A 27 -6.65 -4.78 11.20
C ALA A 27 -7.18 -5.01 9.76
N GLY A 28 -8.40 -4.59 9.43
CA GLY A 28 -9.11 -5.20 8.29
C GLY A 28 -9.14 -4.45 6.95
N HIS A 29 -9.33 -3.13 6.94
CA HIS A 29 -9.77 -2.45 5.70
C HIS A 29 -8.72 -1.55 5.06
N ASP A 30 -8.05 -0.71 5.84
CA ASP A 30 -7.14 0.31 5.29
C ASP A 30 -5.88 -0.29 4.66
N HIS A 31 -5.40 -1.44 5.17
CA HIS A 31 -4.23 -2.12 4.62
C HIS A 31 -4.50 -2.73 3.24
N TRP A 32 -5.68 -3.33 3.06
CA TRP A 32 -6.10 -3.88 1.76
C TRP A 32 -6.46 -2.76 0.77
N LEU A 33 -7.03 -1.65 1.24
CA LEU A 33 -7.26 -0.47 0.42
C LEU A 33 -5.94 0.17 -0.03
N ALA A 34 -4.96 0.30 0.87
CA ALA A 34 -3.62 0.78 0.54
C ALA A 34 -2.92 -0.15 -0.46
N ALA A 35 -2.98 -1.46 -0.24
CA ALA A 35 -2.45 -2.44 -1.18
C ALA A 35 -3.15 -2.36 -2.55
N GLY A 36 -4.47 -2.18 -2.56
CA GLY A 36 -5.26 -1.96 -3.78
C GLY A 36 -4.86 -0.68 -4.53
N ALA A 37 -4.70 0.44 -3.82
CA ALA A 37 -4.29 1.71 -4.40
C ALA A 37 -2.88 1.63 -5.01
N ILE A 38 -1.94 0.98 -4.33
CA ILE A 38 -0.58 0.72 -4.86
C ILE A 38 -0.65 -0.15 -6.11
N GLY A 39 -1.46 -1.21 -6.11
CA GLY A 39 -1.65 -2.08 -7.27
C GLY A 39 -2.19 -1.32 -8.49
N VAL A 40 -3.17 -0.43 -8.28
CA VAL A 40 -3.73 0.43 -9.34
C VAL A 40 -2.67 1.39 -9.89
N ALA A 41 -1.90 2.05 -9.02
CA ALA A 41 -0.84 2.97 -9.45
C ALA A 41 0.23 2.27 -10.31
N ILE A 42 0.67 1.07 -9.90
CA ILE A 42 1.63 0.26 -10.66
C ILE A 42 1.04 -0.14 -12.02
N ALA A 43 -0.21 -0.62 -12.05
CA ALA A 43 -0.87 -1.01 -13.29
C ALA A 43 -1.00 0.17 -14.27
N ALA A 44 -1.37 1.35 -13.77
CA ALA A 44 -1.45 2.57 -14.57
C ALA A 44 -0.07 3.00 -15.10
N GLY A 45 0.99 2.91 -14.29
CA GLY A 45 2.36 3.19 -14.71
C GLY A 45 2.85 2.25 -15.81
N ILE A 46 2.59 0.94 -15.67
CA ILE A 46 2.94 -0.06 -16.69
C ILE A 46 2.14 0.21 -17.98
N TRP A 47 0.85 0.50 -17.88
CA TRP A 47 0.01 0.81 -19.04
C TRP A 47 0.48 2.08 -19.76
N GLY A 48 0.80 3.13 -19.01
CA GLY A 48 1.38 4.37 -19.51
C GLY A 48 2.71 4.13 -20.22
N ALA A 49 3.63 3.36 -19.63
CA ALA A 49 4.90 3.02 -20.26
C ALA A 49 4.74 2.20 -21.56
N LEU A 50 3.81 1.24 -21.58
CA LEU A 50 3.52 0.44 -22.77
C LEU A 50 2.87 1.26 -23.89
N LYS A 51 2.03 2.24 -23.54
CA LYS A 51 1.37 3.13 -24.52
C LYS A 51 2.30 4.24 -25.00
N GLY A 52 3.07 4.85 -24.10
CA GLY A 52 4.07 5.88 -24.38
C GLY A 52 5.23 5.37 -25.24
N LYS A 53 5.50 4.05 -25.30
CA LYS A 53 6.46 3.51 -26.28
C LYS A 53 5.97 3.64 -27.74
N ARG A 54 4.72 4.05 -28.00
CA ARG A 54 4.18 4.29 -29.34
C ARG A 54 4.14 5.75 -29.74
N GLU A 55 4.12 6.68 -28.80
CA GLU A 55 4.20 8.13 -29.06
C GLU A 55 5.58 8.57 -28.61
N GLY A 56 6.45 8.80 -29.60
CA GLY A 56 7.84 9.22 -29.38
C GLY A 56 7.92 10.36 -28.36
N TYR A 57 8.95 10.27 -27.52
CA TYR A 57 9.40 11.33 -26.64
C TYR A 57 9.73 12.57 -27.48
N GLU A 58 8.73 13.41 -27.74
CA GLU A 58 8.97 14.83 -28.00
C GLU A 58 9.29 15.43 -26.63
N ALA A 59 10.59 15.51 -26.33
CA ALA A 59 11.06 16.48 -25.36
C ALA A 59 10.54 17.85 -25.80
N GLU A 60 9.73 18.50 -24.96
CA GLU A 60 9.46 19.92 -25.11
C GLU A 60 10.83 20.63 -25.22
N PRO A 61 11.05 21.49 -26.23
CA PRO A 61 12.27 22.27 -26.28
C PRO A 61 12.31 23.14 -25.02
N GLU A 62 13.33 22.94 -24.20
CA GLU A 62 13.72 23.87 -23.14
C GLU A 62 13.95 25.22 -23.84
N LEU A 63 12.97 26.12 -23.76
CA LEU A 63 13.12 27.47 -24.28
C LEU A 63 14.18 28.16 -23.42
N ASP A 64 15.33 28.45 -24.05
CA ASP A 64 16.40 29.22 -23.44
C ASP A 64 15.83 30.60 -23.04
N PRO A 65 15.87 30.97 -21.74
CA PRO A 65 15.37 32.27 -21.29
C PRO A 65 16.09 33.47 -21.92
N GLU A 66 17.22 33.28 -22.61
CA GLU A 66 17.91 34.36 -23.34
C GLU A 66 17.26 34.70 -24.70
N GLU A 67 16.64 33.75 -25.42
CA GLU A 67 16.01 34.02 -26.72
C GLU A 67 14.65 34.73 -26.62
N ALA A 68 13.99 34.64 -25.46
CA ALA A 68 12.70 35.30 -25.21
C ALA A 68 12.80 36.81 -24.98
N GLN A 69 14.01 37.36 -24.81
CA GLN A 69 14.22 38.78 -24.51
C GLN A 69 14.64 39.63 -25.72
N GLU A 70 14.85 39.03 -26.90
CA GLU A 70 15.29 39.75 -28.10
C GLU A 70 14.20 39.95 -29.17
N ALA A 71 12.93 39.66 -28.88
CA ALA A 71 11.78 39.86 -29.79
C ALA A 71 10.96 41.12 -29.48
#